data_AF-C1DX22-F1
#
_entry.id   AF-C1DX22-F1
#
_cell.length_a   1.000
_cell.length_b   1.000
_cell.length_c   1.000
_cell.angle_alpha   90.00
_cell.angle_beta   90.00
_cell.angle_gamma   90.00
#
_symmetry.space_group_name_H-M   'P 1'
#
loop_
_entity.id
_entity.type
_entity.pdbx_description
1 polymer ?
#
loop_
_entity_poly.entity_id
_entity_poly.type
_entity_poly.pdbx_seq_one_letter_code
_entity_poly.pdbx_strand_id
1 'polypeptide(L)'
;MEKLITMTDNLITGVEEMDKEHLELIEIINHVASLIKEGKKEEVKEFFINKFSAYIETHLKDEEKFMESIGYPELETHKKVHNI
;
A
#
# COMPACT_ATOMS: atom_id res chain seq x y z
N MET A 1 -8.75 8.90 -17.35
CA MET A 1 -7.29 8.70 -17.32
C MET A 1 -7.03 7.21 -17.24
N GLU A 2 -5.99 6.73 -17.91
CA GLU A 2 -5.58 5.33 -17.84
C GLU A 2 -4.89 5.07 -16.50
N LYS A 3 -5.30 4.00 -15.80
CA LYS A 3 -4.68 3.60 -14.52
C LYS A 3 -3.32 2.95 -14.81
N LEU A 4 -2.29 3.31 -14.05
CA LEU A 4 -0.96 2.70 -14.16
C LEU A 4 -0.97 1.28 -13.57
N ILE A 5 -1.62 1.12 -12.43
CA ILE A 5 -1.75 -0.15 -11.70
C ILE A 5 -3.24 -0.43 -11.48
N THR A 6 -3.63 -1.69 -11.59
CA THR A 6 -5.00 -2.13 -11.28
C THR A 6 -4.94 -3.27 -10.28
N MET A 7 -6.01 -3.45 -9.51
CA MET A 7 -6.15 -4.61 -8.65
C MET A 7 -6.17 -5.87 -9.51
N THR A 8 -5.36 -6.86 -9.13
CA THR A 8 -5.28 -8.16 -9.80
C THR A 8 -5.45 -9.25 -8.77
N ASP A 9 -5.78 -10.47 -9.21
CA ASP A 9 -6.00 -11.62 -8.31
C ASP A 9 -4.81 -11.89 -7.38
N ASN A 10 -3.58 -11.58 -7.81
CA ASN A 10 -2.37 -11.75 -6.99
C ASN A 10 -2.25 -10.74 -5.83
N LEU A 11 -3.05 -9.68 -5.83
CA LEU A 11 -3.11 -8.68 -4.76
C LEU A 11 -4.31 -8.90 -3.84
N ILE A 12 -5.15 -9.89 -4.14
CA ILE A 12 -6.31 -10.27 -3.33
C ILE A 12 -5.87 -11.37 -2.36
N THR A 13 -5.94 -11.06 -1.08
CA THR A 13 -5.60 -11.95 0.03
C THR A 13 -6.82 -12.76 0.50
N GLY A 14 -8.02 -12.26 0.22
CA GLY A 14 -9.27 -12.79 0.77
C GLY A 14 -9.57 -12.29 2.19
N VAL A 15 -8.70 -11.44 2.76
CA VAL A 15 -8.93 -10.71 4.00
C VAL A 15 -9.48 -9.34 3.63
N GLU A 16 -10.75 -9.10 3.94
CA GLU A 16 -11.50 -7.93 3.43
C GLU A 16 -10.82 -6.60 3.80
N GLU A 17 -10.27 -6.49 5.01
CA GLU A 17 -9.55 -5.31 5.47
C GLU A 17 -8.26 -5.07 4.67
N MET A 18 -7.46 -6.12 4.44
CA MET A 18 -6.19 -6.00 3.68
C MET A 18 -6.45 -5.67 2.22
N ASP A 19 -7.48 -6.27 1.62
CA ASP A 19 -7.85 -6.03 0.23
C ASP A 19 -8.35 -4.59 0.01
N LYS A 20 -9.02 -3.99 1.02
CA LYS A 20 -9.39 -2.57 1.01
C LYS A 20 -8.16 -1.67 1.07
N GLU A 21 -7.21 -1.96 1.96
CA GLU A 21 -5.97 -1.19 2.08
C GLU A 21 -5.11 -1.27 0.81
N HIS A 22 -5.04 -2.44 0.17
CA HIS A 22 -4.41 -2.61 -1.14
C HIS A 22 -5.07 -1.76 -2.22
N LEU A 23 -6.41 -1.68 -2.27
CA LEU A 23 -7.11 -0.80 -3.20
C LEU A 23 -6.74 0.67 -2.97
N GLU A 24 -6.69 1.12 -1.72
CA GLU A 24 -6.31 2.49 -1.39
C GLU A 24 -4.86 2.81 -1.78
N LEU A 25 -3.92 1.89 -1.54
CA LEU A 25 -2.53 2.01 -2.01
C LEU A 25 -2.45 2.13 -3.54
N ILE A 26 -3.21 1.31 -4.28
CA ILE A 26 -3.27 1.38 -5.75
C ILE A 26 -3.79 2.74 -6.21
N GLU A 27 -4.83 3.28 -5.58
CA GLU A 27 -5.37 4.60 -5.91
C GLU A 27 -4.36 5.73 -5.59
N ILE A 28 -3.63 5.64 -4.48
CA ILE A 28 -2.54 6.58 -4.14
C ILE A 28 -1.46 6.54 -5.23
N ILE A 29 -1.00 5.35 -5.64
CA ILE A 29 0.03 5.19 -6.68
C ILE A 29 -0.45 5.76 -8.03
N ASN A 30 -1.69 5.44 -8.42
CA ASN A 30 -2.27 5.96 -9.66
C ASN A 30 -2.40 7.49 -9.65
N HIS A 31 -2.74 8.08 -8.50
CA HIS A 31 -2.78 9.53 -8.36
C HIS A 31 -1.39 10.16 -8.52
N VAL A 32 -0.38 9.61 -7.84
CA VAL A 32 1.01 10.04 -7.98
C VAL A 32 1.46 9.95 -9.45
N ALA A 33 1.15 8.86 -10.13
CA ALA A 33 1.47 8.67 -11.55
C ALA A 33 0.82 9.74 -12.45
N SER A 34 -0.42 10.16 -12.16
CA SER A 34 -1.08 11.26 -12.88
C SER A 34 -0.34 12.58 -12.69
N LEU A 35 0.01 12.91 -11.45
CA LEU A 35 0.74 14.15 -11.14
C LEU A 35 2.12 14.20 -11.81
N ILE A 36 2.82 13.06 -11.89
CA ILE A 36 4.08 12.93 -12.63
C ILE A 36 3.85 13.23 -14.12
N LYS A 37 2.81 12.64 -14.72
CA LYS A 37 2.47 12.84 -16.14
C LYS A 37 2.10 14.29 -16.46
N GLU A 38 1.48 14.97 -15.51
CA GLU A 38 1.14 16.41 -15.60
C GLU A 38 2.33 17.33 -15.31
N GLY A 39 3.49 16.80 -14.91
CA GLY A 39 4.69 17.59 -14.62
C GLY A 39 4.66 18.33 -13.27
N LYS A 40 3.74 17.96 -12.37
CA LYS A 40 3.48 18.62 -11.08
C LYS A 40 4.41 18.12 -9.97
N LYS A 41 5.71 18.38 -10.11
CA LYS A 41 6.76 17.82 -9.25
C LYS A 41 6.60 18.11 -7.75
N GLU A 42 6.16 19.31 -7.38
CA GLU A 42 5.98 19.66 -5.96
C GLU A 42 4.79 18.91 -5.34
N GLU A 43 3.67 18.82 -6.05
CA GLU A 43 2.49 18.06 -5.62
C GLU A 43 2.82 16.56 -5.50
N VAL A 44 3.60 16.00 -6.44
CA VAL A 44 4.11 14.63 -6.34
C VAL A 44 4.88 14.44 -5.05
N LYS A 45 5.83 15.34 -4.75
CA LYS A 45 6.69 15.23 -3.58
C LYS A 45 5.87 15.32 -2.28
N GLU A 46 4.96 16.29 -2.19
CA GLU A 46 4.10 16.46 -1.02
C GLU A 46 3.20 15.24 -0.81
N PHE A 47 2.52 14.78 -1.86
CA PHE A 47 1.58 13.67 -1.76
C PHE A 47 2.27 12.33 -1.50
N PHE A 48 3.38 12.06 -2.18
CA PHE A 48 4.13 10.82 -1.97
C PHE A 48 4.72 10.76 -0.55
N ILE A 49 5.38 11.83 -0.09
CA ILE A 49 6.00 11.82 1.24
C ILE A 49 4.95 11.77 2.35
N ASN A 50 3.89 12.58 2.26
CA ASN A 50 2.96 12.71 3.38
C ASN A 50 1.89 11.62 3.39
N LYS A 51 1.41 11.19 2.22
CA LYS A 51 0.27 10.28 2.13
C LYS A 51 0.69 8.85 1.85
N PHE A 52 1.58 8.62 0.90
CA PHE A 52 1.98 7.26 0.54
C PHE A 52 2.81 6.60 1.66
N SER A 53 3.84 7.27 2.17
CA SER A 53 4.66 6.71 3.26
C SER A 53 3.85 6.42 4.52
N ALA A 54 3.02 7.38 4.95
CA ALA A 54 2.17 7.19 6.14
C ALA A 54 1.17 6.04 5.96
N TYR A 55 0.60 5.90 4.77
CA TYR A 55 -0.36 4.85 4.50
C TYR A 55 0.29 3.46 4.43
N ILE A 56 1.48 3.35 3.81
CA ILE A 56 2.26 2.10 3.85
C ILE A 56 2.52 1.71 5.30
N GLU A 57 3.02 2.61 6.14
CA GLU A 57 3.31 2.27 7.53
C GLU A 57 2.07 1.78 8.30
N THR A 58 0.90 2.35 8.03
CA THR A 58 -0.36 1.87 8.61
C THR A 58 -0.68 0.45 8.11
N HIS A 59 -0.66 0.25 6.80
CA HIS A 59 -0.96 -1.05 6.18
C HIS A 59 -0.06 -2.16 6.72
N LEU A 60 1.26 -1.96 6.75
CA LEU A 60 2.21 -2.97 7.25
C LEU A 60 1.93 -3.30 8.73
N LYS A 61 1.59 -2.30 9.56
CA LYS A 61 1.23 -2.52 10.97
C LYS A 61 -0.06 -3.29 11.13
N ASP A 62 -1.06 -3.01 10.30
CA ASP A 62 -2.37 -3.65 10.40
C ASP A 62 -2.33 -5.09 9.86
N GLU A 63 -1.55 -5.35 8.81
CA GLU A 63 -1.21 -6.70 8.34
C GLU A 63 -0.51 -7.51 9.44
N GLU A 64 0.55 -6.97 10.06
CA GLU A 64 1.26 -7.66 11.13
C GLU A 64 0.38 -7.95 12.35
N LYS A 65 -0.50 -7.01 12.74
CA LYS A 65 -1.47 -7.24 13.82
C LYS A 65 -2.47 -8.34 13.46
N PHE A 66 -2.97 -8.35 12.23
CA PHE A 66 -3.87 -9.38 11.77
C PHE A 66 -3.19 -10.76 11.80
N MET A 67 -1.98 -10.85 11.25
CA MET A 67 -1.17 -12.07 11.25
C MET A 67 -0.87 -12.55 12.68
N GLU A 68 -0.55 -11.65 13.60
CA GLU A 68 -0.38 -11.98 15.02
C GLU A 68 -1.66 -12.52 15.66
N SER A 69 -2.81 -11.91 15.36
CA SER A 69 -4.11 -12.29 15.94
C SER A 69 -4.54 -13.71 15.57
N ILE A 70 -4.12 -14.20 14.39
CA ILE A 70 -4.41 -15.56 13.91
C ILE A 70 -3.27 -16.55 14.19
N GLY A 71 -2.18 -16.11 14.81
CA GLY A 71 -1.01 -16.93 15.08
C GLY A 71 -0.29 -17.39 13.81
N TYR A 72 -0.17 -16.50 12.80
CA TYR A 72 0.44 -16.84 11.52
C TYR A 72 1.89 -17.33 11.69
N PRO A 73 2.23 -18.55 11.24
CA PRO A 73 3.52 -19.18 11.55
C PRO A 73 4.76 -18.43 11.08
N GLU A 74 4.66 -17.63 10.02
CA GLU A 74 5.81 -16.94 9.41
C GLU A 74 5.84 -15.43 9.71
N LEU A 75 5.13 -14.97 10.73
CA LEU A 75 5.04 -13.54 11.11
C LEU A 75 6.41 -12.89 11.25
N GLU A 76 7.34 -13.54 11.96
CA GLU A 76 8.68 -13.00 12.20
C GLU A 76 9.54 -12.94 10.92
N THR A 77 9.30 -13.81 9.94
CA THR A 77 9.96 -13.72 8.64
C THR A 77 9.35 -12.57 7.83
N HIS A 78 8.03 -12.42 7.87
CA HIS A 78 7.30 -11.37 7.17
C HIS A 78 7.68 -9.97 7.67
N LYS A 79 7.73 -9.75 9.00
CA LYS A 79 8.20 -8.51 9.64
C LYS A 79 9.58 -8.04 9.16
N LYS A 80 10.47 -8.99 8.82
CA LYS A 80 11.81 -8.64 8.31
C LYS A 80 11.77 -8.06 6.90
N VAL A 81 10.75 -8.41 6.10
CA VAL A 81 10.52 -7.83 4.77
C VAL A 81 10.02 -6.39 4.90
N HIS A 82 9.27 -6.09 5.97
CA HIS A 82 8.73 -4.75 6.25
C HIS A 82 9.75 -3.76 6.82
N ASN A 83 10.88 -4.24 7.34
CA ASN A 83 11.98 -3.37 7.75
C ASN A 83 12.76 -2.88 6.52
N ILE A 84 12.29 -1.77 5.93
CA ILE A 84 12.89 -1.07 4.78
C ILE A 84 13.64 0.18 5.25
#